data_AF-A0A2W0BQ74-F1
#
_entry.id   AF-A0A2W0BQ74-F1
#
_cell.length_a   1.000
_cell.length_b   1.000
_cell.length_c   1.000
_cell.angle_alpha   90.00
_cell.angle_beta   90.00
_cell.angle_gamma   90.00
#
_symmetry.space_group_name_H-M   'P 1'
#
loop_
_entity.id
_entity.type
_entity.pdbx_description
1 polymer ?
#
loop_
_entity_poly.entity_id
_entity_poly.type
_entity_poly.pdbx_seq_one_letter_code
_entity_poly.pdbx_strand_id
1 'polypeptide(L)'
;MISFLREAVAQRLTSLGIDRRKISQYLGLFFVVLIFALICISMYLKAVSGPSDDAHIRAVCGKIFRLSLIAAIPFAMLAYFDSNWRSSDAAPVLLAAWIAAYAAFSTKCAMCVLGVGIPFVIFTFCALLAHVAGILCRVIRQRELNPT
;
A
#
# COMPACT_ATOMS: atom_id res chain seq x y z
N MET A 1 31.08 15.90 7.73
CA MET A 1 31.05 14.89 6.64
C MET A 1 29.63 14.39 6.34
N ILE A 2 28.85 13.98 7.34
CA ILE A 2 27.44 13.53 7.16
C ILE A 2 26.51 14.66 6.67
N SER A 3 26.70 15.90 7.15
CA SER A 3 25.92 17.07 6.71
C SER A 3 26.13 17.42 5.23
N PHE A 4 27.38 17.39 4.78
CA PHE A 4 27.77 17.70 3.40
C PHE A 4 27.22 16.68 2.40
N LEU A 5 27.25 15.40 2.75
CA LEU A 5 26.62 14.33 1.98
C LEU A 5 25.10 14.51 1.90
N ARG A 6 24.46 14.97 2.98
CA ARG A 6 23.01 15.21 3.02
C ARG A 6 22.60 16.35 2.10
N GLU A 7 23.38 17.43 2.06
CA GLU A 7 23.15 18.57 1.17
C GLU A 7 23.39 18.22 -0.31
N ALA A 8 24.47 17.51 -0.61
CA ALA A 8 24.77 17.06 -1.97
C ALA A 8 23.71 16.08 -2.50
N VAL A 9 23.21 15.17 -1.66
CA VAL A 9 22.10 14.27 -2.02
C VAL A 9 20.79 15.03 -2.17
N ALA A 10 20.49 15.99 -1.29
CA ALA A 10 19.29 16.82 -1.39
C ALA A 10 19.28 17.68 -2.66
N GLN A 11 20.43 18.27 -3.04
CA GLN A 11 20.61 19.02 -4.30
C GLN A 11 20.48 18.12 -5.53
N ARG A 12 21.05 16.91 -5.50
CA ARG A 12 20.88 15.91 -6.58
C ARG A 12 19.42 15.49 -6.73
N LEU A 13 18.72 15.22 -5.63
CA LEU A 13 17.30 14.82 -5.64
C LEU A 13 16.38 15.93 -6.17
N THR A 14 16.63 17.18 -5.77
CA THR A 14 15.90 18.34 -6.30
C THR A 14 16.23 18.59 -7.78
N SER A 15 17.47 18.39 -8.22
CA SER A 15 17.86 18.47 -9.65
C SER A 15 17.23 17.40 -10.53
N LEU A 16 16.83 16.26 -9.95
CA LEU A 16 16.10 15.18 -10.62
C LEU A 16 14.57 15.40 -10.62
N GLY A 17 14.08 16.52 -10.10
CA GLY A 17 12.65 16.79 -9.95
C GLY A 17 11.96 15.94 -8.87
N ILE A 18 12.73 15.24 -8.02
CA ILE A 18 12.21 14.45 -6.91
C ILE A 18 12.03 15.37 -5.71
N ASP A 19 10.83 15.91 -5.59
CA ASP A 19 10.43 16.72 -4.43
C ASP A 19 10.53 15.89 -3.13
N ARG A 20 11.17 16.45 -2.11
CA ARG A 20 11.30 15.86 -0.76
C ARG A 20 9.93 15.46 -0.19
N ARG A 21 8.87 16.20 -0.56
CA ARG A 21 7.48 15.86 -0.22
C ARG A 21 7.06 14.52 -0.81
N LYS A 22 7.34 14.28 -2.10
CA LYS A 22 7.04 13.00 -2.75
C LYS A 22 7.79 11.87 -2.08
N ILE A 23 9.10 12.00 -1.83
CA ILE A 23 9.87 10.95 -1.12
C ILE A 23 9.20 10.57 0.20
N SER A 24 8.78 11.56 1.00
CA SER A 24 8.10 11.31 2.28
C SER A 24 6.75 10.61 2.10
N GLN A 25 5.99 10.92 1.04
CA GLN A 25 4.72 10.27 0.73
C GLN A 25 4.92 8.81 0.33
N TYR A 26 5.88 8.52 -0.55
CA TYR A 26 6.22 7.15 -0.97
C TYR A 26 6.72 6.32 0.22
N LEU A 27 7.58 6.90 1.06
CA LEU A 27 8.12 6.23 2.24
C LEU A 27 7.03 5.97 3.29
N GLY A 28 6.16 6.95 3.54
CA GLY A 28 5.02 6.78 4.44
C GLY A 28 4.05 5.70 3.95
N LEU A 29 3.73 5.73 2.66
CA LEU A 29 2.90 4.71 2.01
C LEU A 29 3.52 3.32 2.12
N PHE A 30 4.83 3.21 1.88
CA PHE A 30 5.58 1.96 2.03
C PHE A 30 5.43 1.38 3.43
N PHE A 31 5.66 2.18 4.48
CA PHE A 31 5.57 1.68 5.86
C PHE A 31 4.15 1.29 6.26
N VAL A 32 3.14 2.07 5.86
CA VAL A 32 1.73 1.70 6.10
C VAL A 32 1.41 0.37 5.43
N VAL A 33 1.72 0.22 4.13
CA VAL A 33 1.47 -1.03 3.41
C VAL A 33 2.22 -2.19 4.03
N LEU A 34 3.49 -2.00 4.39
CA LEU A 34 4.32 -3.03 5.01
C LEU A 34 3.72 -3.54 6.32
N ILE A 35 3.33 -2.63 7.23
CA ILE A 35 2.75 -3.00 8.53
C ILE A 35 1.47 -3.82 8.32
N PHE A 36 0.57 -3.33 7.47
CA PHE A 36 -0.69 -4.03 7.21
C PHE A 36 -0.47 -5.36 6.47
N ALA A 37 0.48 -5.43 5.53
CA ALA A 37 0.85 -6.66 4.86
C ALA A 37 1.38 -7.69 5.86
N LEU A 38 2.27 -7.31 6.79
CA LEU A 38 2.77 -8.21 7.83
C LEU A 38 1.63 -8.77 8.70
N ILE A 39 0.68 -7.91 9.11
CA ILE A 39 -0.50 -8.32 9.88
C ILE A 39 -1.37 -9.29 9.07
N CYS A 40 -1.70 -8.95 7.83
CA CYS A 40 -2.57 -9.75 6.98
C CYS A 40 -1.96 -11.11 6.65
N ILE A 41 -0.66 -11.15 6.32
CA ILE A 41 0.08 -12.39 6.09
C ILE A 41 0.10 -13.23 7.36
N SER A 42 0.42 -12.65 8.52
CA SER A 42 0.42 -13.37 9.80
C SER A 42 -0.94 -13.98 10.15
N MET A 43 -2.02 -13.21 9.98
CA MET A 43 -3.39 -13.70 10.20
C MET A 43 -3.76 -14.83 9.24
N TYR A 44 -3.44 -14.66 7.96
CA TYR A 44 -3.72 -15.66 6.94
C TYR A 44 -2.94 -16.94 7.22
N LEU A 45 -1.62 -16.84 7.44
CA LEU A 45 -0.76 -17.99 7.73
C LEU A 45 -1.24 -18.78 8.95
N LYS A 46 -1.62 -18.11 10.05
CA LYS A 46 -2.19 -18.78 11.23
C LYS A 46 -3.48 -19.53 10.91
N ALA A 47 -4.31 -18.97 10.03
CA ALA A 47 -5.56 -19.59 9.63
C ALA A 47 -5.34 -20.83 8.78
N VAL A 48 -4.39 -20.80 7.84
CA VAL A 48 -4.12 -21.92 6.92
C VAL A 48 -3.17 -22.99 7.48
N SER A 49 -2.43 -22.69 8.55
CA SER A 49 -1.53 -23.65 9.20
C SER A 49 -2.22 -24.53 10.26
N GLY A 50 -3.46 -24.20 10.65
CA GLY A 50 -4.24 -24.96 11.64
C GLY A 50 -5.25 -25.91 11.00
N PRO A 51 -5.99 -26.70 11.81
CA PRO A 51 -7.18 -27.39 11.33
C PRO A 51 -8.24 -26.32 10.99
N SER A 52 -8.33 -26.00 9.71
CA SER A 52 -9.15 -24.89 9.22
C SER A 52 -10.31 -25.39 8.40
N ASP A 53 -11.52 -25.07 8.83
CA ASP A 53 -12.72 -25.17 8.02
C ASP A 53 -12.82 -23.97 7.05
N ASP A 54 -13.46 -24.15 5.91
CA ASP A 54 -13.63 -23.13 4.86
C ASP A 54 -14.29 -21.86 5.40
N ALA A 55 -15.21 -22.02 6.36
CA ALA A 55 -15.85 -20.91 7.06
C ALA A 55 -14.84 -20.03 7.82
N HIS A 56 -13.81 -20.64 8.43
CA HIS A 56 -12.77 -19.93 9.17
C HIS A 56 -11.88 -19.11 8.24
N ILE A 57 -11.43 -19.70 7.12
CA ILE A 57 -10.62 -19.01 6.11
C ILE A 57 -11.38 -17.82 5.53
N ARG A 58 -12.67 -18.00 5.21
CA ARG A 58 -13.52 -16.92 4.70
C ARG A 58 -13.66 -15.76 5.69
N ALA A 59 -13.82 -16.06 6.98
CA ALA A 59 -13.89 -15.04 8.03
C ALA A 59 -12.57 -14.26 8.14
N VAL A 60 -11.43 -14.93 8.00
CA VAL A 60 -10.10 -14.29 8.01
C VAL A 60 -9.90 -13.41 6.78
N CYS A 61 -10.26 -13.88 5.59
CA CYS A 61 -10.25 -13.07 4.37
C CYS A 61 -11.13 -11.82 4.50
N GLY A 62 -12.31 -11.94 5.14
CA GLY A 62 -13.17 -10.79 5.43
C GLY A 62 -12.52 -9.77 6.37
N LYS A 63 -11.77 -10.22 7.39
CA LYS A 63 -10.99 -9.32 8.26
C LYS A 63 -9.84 -8.64 7.49
N ILE A 64 -9.13 -9.41 6.67
CA ILE A 64 -8.05 -8.89 5.81
C ILE A 64 -8.59 -7.82 4.87
N PHE A 65 -9.77 -8.03 4.26
CA PHE A 65 -10.41 -7.03 3.41
C PHE A 65 -10.68 -5.71 4.14
N ARG A 66 -11.25 -5.77 5.36
CA ARG A 66 -11.51 -4.58 6.18
C ARG A 66 -10.22 -3.83 6.56
N LEU A 67 -9.19 -4.56 6.97
CA LEU A 67 -7.88 -3.98 7.29
C LEU A 67 -7.24 -3.36 6.04
N SER A 68 -7.35 -4.02 4.90
CA SER A 68 -6.86 -3.52 3.62
C SER A 68 -7.57 -2.24 3.18
N LEU A 69 -8.88 -2.10 3.44
CA LEU A 69 -9.60 -0.85 3.20
C LEU A 69 -9.06 0.30 4.06
N ILE A 70 -8.76 0.05 5.33
CA ILE A 70 -8.17 1.06 6.23
C ILE A 70 -6.78 1.47 5.71
N ALA A 71 -5.95 0.48 5.35
CA ALA A 71 -4.63 0.71 4.80
C ALA A 71 -4.65 1.39 3.43
N ALA A 72 -5.78 1.35 2.72
CA ALA A 72 -5.97 1.98 1.43
C ALA A 72 -6.29 3.49 1.53
N ILE A 73 -6.66 4.01 2.70
CA ILE A 73 -7.00 5.43 2.92
C ILE A 73 -5.90 6.38 2.41
N PRO A 74 -4.60 6.17 2.68
CA PRO A 74 -3.55 7.03 2.16
C PRO A 74 -3.50 7.07 0.62
N PHE A 75 -3.87 5.99 -0.08
CA PHE A 75 -3.95 5.97 -1.54
C PHE A 75 -5.09 6.87 -2.05
N ALA A 76 -6.24 6.85 -1.36
CA ALA A 76 -7.34 7.78 -1.65
C ALA A 76 -6.94 9.23 -1.39
N MET A 77 -6.27 9.50 -0.27
CA MET A 77 -5.82 10.86 0.07
C MET A 77 -4.82 11.40 -0.96
N LEU A 78 -3.84 10.60 -1.36
CA LEU A 78 -2.86 11.01 -2.37
C LEU A 78 -3.54 11.26 -3.72
N ALA A 79 -4.43 10.37 -4.15
CA ALA A 79 -5.23 10.56 -5.36
C ALA A 79 -6.16 11.79 -5.27
N TYR A 80 -6.68 12.11 -4.10
CA TYR A 80 -7.55 13.27 -3.93
C TYR A 80 -6.78 14.60 -3.96
N PHE A 81 -5.63 14.69 -3.28
CA PHE A 81 -4.89 15.94 -3.12
C PHE A 81 -3.83 16.21 -4.19
N ASP A 82 -3.28 15.18 -4.83
CA ASP A 82 -2.26 15.32 -5.88
C ASP A 82 -2.83 14.87 -7.24
N SER A 83 -3.01 15.84 -8.15
CA SER A 83 -3.50 15.58 -9.51
C SER A 83 -2.55 14.76 -10.36
N ASN A 84 -1.25 14.77 -10.02
CA ASN A 84 -0.22 14.03 -10.73
C ASN A 84 -0.01 12.61 -10.19
N TRP A 85 -0.64 12.25 -9.06
CA TRP A 85 -0.52 10.92 -8.47
C TRP A 85 -1.26 9.88 -9.31
N ARG A 86 -0.52 8.88 -9.83
CA ARG A 86 -1.06 7.81 -10.68
C ARG A 86 -0.97 6.46 -9.98
N SER A 87 -1.79 5.49 -10.42
CA SER A 87 -1.67 4.11 -9.92
C SER A 87 -0.31 3.48 -10.25
N SER A 88 0.34 3.91 -11.33
CA SER A 88 1.71 3.50 -11.70
C SER A 88 2.77 3.92 -10.68
N ASP A 89 2.51 4.99 -9.91
CA ASP A 89 3.39 5.48 -8.86
C ASP A 89 3.26 4.62 -7.58
N ALA A 90 2.04 4.17 -7.30
CA ALA A 90 1.68 3.41 -6.12
C ALA A 90 2.01 1.90 -6.23
N ALA A 91 1.92 1.34 -7.44
CA ALA A 91 2.18 -0.08 -7.71
C ALA A 91 3.56 -0.57 -7.24
N PRO A 92 4.69 0.09 -7.55
CA PRO A 92 6.00 -0.37 -7.09
C PRO A 92 6.14 -0.30 -5.57
N VAL A 93 5.52 0.68 -4.90
CA VAL A 93 5.52 0.79 -3.43
C VAL A 93 4.81 -0.40 -2.80
N LEU A 94 3.63 -0.72 -3.34
CA LEU A 94 2.80 -1.82 -2.88
C LEU A 94 3.49 -3.17 -3.08
N LEU A 95 4.11 -3.38 -4.25
CA LEU A 95 4.88 -4.59 -4.54
C LEU A 95 6.13 -4.70 -3.65
N ALA A 96 6.90 -3.62 -3.47
CA ALA A 96 8.10 -3.64 -2.65
C ALA A 96 7.78 -3.94 -1.17
N ALA A 97 6.74 -3.30 -0.63
CA ALA A 97 6.28 -3.56 0.73
C ALA A 97 5.81 -5.01 0.88
N TRP A 98 5.14 -5.56 -0.13
CA TRP A 98 4.71 -6.95 -0.15
C TRP A 98 5.87 -7.93 -0.15
N ILE A 99 6.88 -7.72 -1.01
CA ILE A 99 8.08 -8.56 -1.07
C ILE A 99 8.82 -8.52 0.27
N ALA A 100 8.96 -7.33 0.87
CA ALA A 100 9.57 -7.19 2.19
C ALA A 100 8.79 -7.93 3.28
N ALA A 101 7.45 -7.83 3.26
CA ALA A 101 6.60 -8.57 4.19
C ALA A 101 6.72 -10.09 3.99
N TYR A 102 6.70 -10.57 2.75
CA TYR A 102 6.88 -11.98 2.42
C TYR A 102 8.24 -12.50 2.88
N ALA A 103 9.33 -11.76 2.62
CA ALA A 103 10.67 -12.13 3.06
C ALA A 103 10.73 -12.35 4.59
N ALA A 104 10.05 -11.51 5.38
CA ALA A 104 9.99 -11.65 6.84
C ALA A 104 9.32 -12.94 7.33
N PHE A 105 8.46 -13.56 6.52
CA PHE A 105 7.77 -14.82 6.83
C PHE A 105 8.31 -16.03 6.05
N SER A 106 9.09 -15.81 4.99
CA SER A 106 9.62 -16.85 4.11
C SER A 106 10.47 -17.90 4.83
N THR A 107 11.16 -17.51 5.91
CA THR A 107 11.97 -18.43 6.73
C THR A 107 11.16 -19.22 7.75
N LYS A 108 9.89 -18.85 7.99
CA LYS A 108 9.05 -19.43 9.05
C LYS A 108 8.03 -20.44 8.54
N CYS A 109 7.63 -20.36 7.27
CA CYS A 109 6.65 -21.26 6.68
C CYS A 109 7.07 -21.64 5.26
N ALA A 110 7.27 -22.93 4.99
CA ALA A 110 7.41 -23.50 3.64
C ALA A 110 6.06 -23.54 2.89
N MET A 111 5.27 -22.48 3.02
CA MET A 111 3.98 -22.36 2.35
C MET A 111 4.19 -21.85 0.93
N CYS A 112 3.42 -22.40 -0.01
CA CYS A 112 3.49 -22.04 -1.42
C CYS A 112 3.22 -20.54 -1.63
N VAL A 113 4.00 -19.91 -2.52
CA VAL A 113 3.87 -18.50 -2.94
C VAL A 113 2.42 -18.13 -3.29
N LEU A 114 1.66 -19.11 -3.82
CA LEU A 114 0.25 -18.97 -4.17
C LEU A 114 -0.66 -18.64 -2.97
N GLY A 115 -0.45 -19.25 -1.80
CA GLY A 115 -1.28 -19.00 -0.62
C GLY A 115 -1.12 -17.57 -0.10
N VAL A 116 0.11 -17.06 -0.11
CA VAL A 116 0.39 -15.68 0.32
C VAL A 116 -0.11 -14.66 -0.71
N GLY A 117 -0.27 -15.05 -1.98
CA GLY A 117 -0.86 -14.20 -3.01
C GLY A 117 -2.28 -13.72 -2.71
N ILE A 118 -3.07 -14.45 -1.92
CA ILE A 118 -4.47 -14.07 -1.62
C ILE A 118 -4.54 -12.71 -0.89
N PRO A 119 -3.88 -12.52 0.26
CA PRO A 119 -3.89 -11.21 0.92
C PRO A 119 -3.29 -10.10 0.04
N PHE A 120 -2.33 -10.39 -0.85
CA PHE A 120 -1.82 -9.40 -1.81
C PHE A 120 -2.88 -8.91 -2.78
N VAL A 121 -3.65 -9.84 -3.36
CA VAL A 121 -4.73 -9.54 -4.31
C VAL A 121 -5.81 -8.70 -3.63
N ILE A 122 -6.22 -9.08 -2.41
CA ILE A 122 -7.19 -8.31 -1.62
C ILE A 122 -6.67 -6.89 -1.38
N PHE A 123 -5.39 -6.75 -0.98
CA PHE A 123 -4.80 -5.45 -0.71
C PHE A 123 -4.74 -4.56 -1.95
N THR A 124 -4.29 -5.14 -3.08
CA THR A 124 -4.21 -4.45 -4.37
C THR A 124 -5.58 -3.97 -4.82
N PHE A 125 -6.61 -4.81 -4.69
CA PHE A 125 -7.98 -4.45 -5.01
C PHE A 125 -8.49 -3.27 -4.15
N CYS A 126 -8.28 -3.31 -2.83
CA CYS A 126 -8.66 -2.21 -1.94
C CYS A 126 -7.91 -0.90 -2.28
N ALA A 127 -6.62 -0.98 -2.57
CA ALA A 127 -5.81 0.18 -2.96
C ALA A 127 -6.32 0.82 -4.27
N LEU A 128 -6.68 0.01 -5.27
CA LEU A 128 -7.28 0.48 -6.52
C LEU A 128 -8.63 1.17 -6.29
N LEU A 129 -9.52 0.54 -5.51
CA LEU A 129 -10.82 1.14 -5.16
C LEU A 129 -10.65 2.50 -4.47
N ALA A 130 -9.75 2.57 -3.49
CA ALA A 130 -9.47 3.80 -2.76
C ALA A 130 -8.90 4.89 -3.69
N HIS A 131 -7.99 4.52 -4.59
CA HIS A 131 -7.43 5.44 -5.57
C HIS A 131 -8.51 6.02 -6.50
N VAL A 132 -9.39 5.17 -7.05
CA VAL A 132 -10.52 5.61 -7.89
C VAL A 132 -11.48 6.51 -7.11
N ALA A 133 -11.81 6.15 -5.87
CA ALA A 133 -12.64 6.99 -5.00
C ALA A 133 -12.01 8.37 -4.76
N GLY A 134 -10.70 8.42 -4.50
CA GLY A 134 -9.97 9.69 -4.34
C GLY A 134 -10.03 10.57 -5.60
N ILE A 135 -9.85 9.99 -6.79
CA ILE A 135 -9.99 10.69 -8.06
C ILE A 135 -11.42 11.23 -8.23
N LEU A 136 -12.43 10.40 -7.96
CA LEU A 136 -13.83 10.79 -8.12
C LEU A 136 -14.22 11.95 -7.20
N CYS A 137 -13.84 11.87 -5.92
CA CYS A 137 -14.06 12.95 -4.96
C CYS A 137 -13.38 14.26 -5.38
N ARG A 138 -12.19 14.18 -5.96
CA ARG A 138 -11.48 15.36 -6.49
C ARG A 138 -12.23 15.99 -7.65
N VAL A 139 -12.70 15.18 -8.60
CA VAL A 139 -13.48 15.65 -9.77
C VAL A 139 -14.80 16.30 -9.33
N ILE A 140 -15.51 15.69 -8.37
CA ILE A 140 -16.76 16.25 -7.82
C ILE A 140 -16.49 17.62 -7.19
N ARG A 141 -15.48 17.71 -6.31
CA ARG A 141 -15.10 18.99 -5.67
C ARG A 141 -14.73 20.07 -6.69
N GLN A 142 -14.04 19.70 -7.77
CA GLN A 142 -13.68 20.66 -8.82
C GLN A 142 -14.91 21.21 -9.55
N ARG A 143 -15.94 20.39 -9.75
CA ARG A 143 -17.22 20.83 -10.35
C ARG A 143 -17.99 21.77 -9.42
N GLU A 144 -18.01 21.48 -8.12
CA GLU A 144 -18.67 22.35 -7.13
C GLU A 144 -18.00 23.73 -7.02
N LEU A 145 -16.66 23.78 -7.14
CA LEU A 145 -15.89 25.03 -7.07
C LEU A 145 -15.95 25.85 -8.37
N ASN A 146 -16.34 25.25 -9.49
CA ASN A 146 -16.47 25.94 -10.77
C ASN A 146 -17.76 25.50 -11.48
N PRO A 147 -18.94 25.88 -10.94
CA PRO A 147 -20.21 25.57 -11.56
C PRO A 147 -20.35 26.42 -12.82
N THR A 148 -20.21 25.80 -13.98
CA THR A 148 -20.58 26.38 -15.28
C THR A 148 -22.05 26.73 -15.32
#